data_AF-A0A9X7VX06-F1
#
_entry.id   AF-A0A9X7VX06-F1
#
_cell.length_a   1.000
_cell.length_b   1.000
_cell.length_c   1.000
_cell.angle_alpha   90.00
_cell.angle_beta   90.00
_cell.angle_gamma   90.00
#
_symmetry.space_group_name_H-M   'P 1'
#
loop_
_entity.id
_entity.type
_entity.pdbx_description
1 polymer ?
#
loop_
_entity_poly.entity_id
_entity_poly.type
_entity_poly.pdbx_seq_one_letter_code
_entity_poly.pdbx_strand_id
1 'polypeptide(L)'
;MIYTDGIHMISSVSLAELHDFARNTLDLPARWFHPSPRHPHYDLLTPESAVRALEAGAVKTSSKHIVRIIQDNPHLTHVGHDGRL
;
A
#
# COMPACT_ATOMS: atom_id res chain seq x y z
N MET A 1 -6.60 -6.36 3.85
CA MET A 1 -7.40 -5.12 3.95
C MET A 1 -6.54 -3.96 3.51
N ILE A 2 -7.12 -3.04 2.73
CA ILE A 2 -6.41 -1.88 2.19
C ILE A 2 -6.65 -0.66 3.07
N TYR A 3 -5.58 0.06 3.40
CA TYR A 3 -5.62 1.29 4.17
C TYR A 3 -4.95 2.44 3.41
N THR A 4 -5.44 3.66 3.62
CA THR A 4 -4.79 4.85 3.07
C THR A 4 -4.91 6.07 3.98
N ASP A 5 -3.90 6.93 4.00
CA ASP A 5 -3.97 8.27 4.61
C ASP A 5 -4.38 9.36 3.60
N GLY A 6 -4.72 8.96 2.37
CA GLY A 6 -5.00 9.84 1.24
C GLY A 6 -3.78 10.14 0.37
N ILE A 7 -2.58 9.74 0.79
CA ILE A 7 -1.33 9.89 0.04
C ILE A 7 -0.66 8.53 -0.14
N HIS A 8 -0.54 7.74 0.92
CA HIS A 8 0.04 6.41 0.90
C HIS A 8 -1.06 5.36 1.01
N MET A 9 -0.98 4.31 0.20
CA MET A 9 -1.89 3.16 0.22
C MET A 9 -1.11 1.88 0.51
N ILE A 10 -1.53 1.13 1.53
CA ILE A 10 -0.90 -0.12 1.97
C ILE A 10 -1.93 -1.26 2.06
N SER A 11 -1.42 -2.50 2.06
CA SER A 11 -2.16 -3.68 2.50
C SER A 11 -1.71 -4.08 3.90
N SER A 12 -2.63 -4.58 4.72
CA SER A 12 -2.33 -5.22 6.00
C SER A 12 -2.15 -6.75 5.90
N VAL A 13 -2.18 -7.32 4.70
CA VAL A 13 -2.19 -8.78 4.48
C VAL A 13 -1.02 -9.23 3.61
N SER A 14 -0.84 -8.62 2.44
CA SER A 14 0.26 -8.99 1.54
C SER A 14 0.52 -7.96 0.44
N LEU A 15 1.72 -8.01 -0.12
CA LEU A 15 2.07 -7.27 -1.35
C LEU A 15 1.21 -7.68 -2.55
N ALA A 16 0.83 -8.95 -2.64
CA ALA A 16 -0.02 -9.44 -3.72
C ALA A 16 -1.41 -8.76 -3.68
N GLU A 17 -2.03 -8.67 -2.49
CA GLU A 17 -3.29 -7.96 -2.29
C GLU A 17 -3.15 -6.48 -2.67
N LEU A 18 -2.08 -5.81 -2.24
CA LEU A 18 -1.83 -4.40 -2.57
C LEU A 18 -1.71 -4.18 -4.08
N HIS A 19 -0.96 -5.03 -4.77
CA HIS A 19 -0.75 -4.92 -6.21
C HIS A 19 -2.01 -5.22 -7.02
N ASP A 20 -2.78 -6.22 -6.60
CA ASP A 20 -4.04 -6.59 -7.22
C ASP A 20 -5.03 -5.44 -7.11
N PHE A 21 -5.21 -4.89 -5.91
CA PHE A 21 -6.08 -3.75 -5.68
C PHE A 21 -5.65 -2.51 -6.49
N ALA A 22 -4.35 -2.18 -6.48
CA ALA A 22 -3.84 -1.03 -7.20
C ALA A 22 -4.03 -1.15 -8.73
N ARG A 23 -3.71 -2.31 -9.31
CA ARG A 23 -3.74 -2.50 -10.78
C ARG A 23 -5.11 -2.84 -11.31
N ASN A 24 -5.81 -3.77 -10.67
CA ASN A 24 -7.04 -4.33 -11.19
C ASN A 24 -8.28 -3.55 -10.75
N THR A 25 -8.23 -2.89 -9.59
CA THR A 25 -9.37 -2.11 -9.08
C THR A 25 -9.24 -0.61 -9.39
N LEU A 26 -8.04 -0.04 -9.23
CA LEU A 26 -7.82 1.40 -9.37
C LEU A 26 -7.13 1.83 -10.67
N ASP A 27 -6.63 0.86 -11.45
CA ASP A 27 -5.82 1.09 -12.65
C ASP A 27 -4.63 2.04 -12.40
N LEU A 28 -3.96 1.87 -11.25
CA LEU A 28 -2.78 2.65 -10.91
C LEU A 28 -1.54 2.13 -11.64
N PRO A 29 -0.68 3.02 -12.15
CA PRO A 29 0.52 2.61 -12.84
C PRO A 29 1.54 2.02 -11.86
N ALA A 30 2.27 0.98 -12.30
CA ALA A 30 3.28 0.31 -11.47
C ALA A 30 4.37 1.26 -10.96
N ARG A 31 4.66 2.37 -11.67
CA ARG A 31 5.62 3.40 -11.24
C ARG A 31 5.22 4.16 -9.97
N TRP A 32 3.95 4.09 -9.56
CA TRP A 32 3.47 4.67 -8.30
C TRP A 32 3.70 3.74 -7.11
N PHE A 33 4.15 2.51 -7.36
CA PHE A 33 4.58 1.62 -6.30
C PHE A 33 5.96 2.02 -5.80
N HIS A 34 6.06 2.23 -4.49
CA HIS A 34 7.31 2.46 -3.80
C HIS A 34 7.71 1.20 -3.00
N PRO A 35 8.73 0.44 -3.46
CA PRO A 35 9.19 -0.79 -2.82
C PRO A 35 10.07 -0.50 -1.59
N SER A 36 9.56 0.28 -0.63
CA SER A 36 10.30 0.58 0.59
C SER A 36 10.47 -0.69 1.44
N PRO A 37 11.68 -1.01 1.92
CA PRO A 37 11.93 -2.18 2.76
C PRO A 37 11.20 -2.13 4.10
N ARG A 38 10.80 -0.94 4.55
CA ARG A 38 10.05 -0.76 5.80
C ARG A 38 8.55 -0.77 5.59
N HIS A 39 8.07 -0.37 4.41
CA HIS A 39 6.64 -0.32 4.11
C HIS A 39 6.41 -0.20 2.59
N PRO A 40 6.23 -1.29 1.87
CA PRO A 40 5.81 -1.20 0.49
C PRO A 40 4.43 -0.53 0.38
N HIS A 41 4.31 0.47 -0.47
CA HIS A 41 3.07 1.25 -0.62
C HIS A 41 2.90 1.76 -2.06
N TYR A 42 1.69 2.16 -2.40
CA TYR A 42 1.43 2.99 -3.58
C TYR A 42 1.21 4.44 -3.15
N ASP A 43 1.75 5.36 -3.93
CA ASP A 43 1.44 6.78 -3.81
C ASP A 43 0.16 7.12 -4.58
N LEU A 44 -0.78 7.79 -3.92
CA LEU A 44 -2.00 8.35 -4.49
C LEU A 44 -1.72 9.80 -4.86
N LEU A 45 -1.06 10.01 -5.99
CA LEU A 45 -0.52 11.33 -6.39
C LEU A 45 -1.59 12.34 -6.82
N THR A 46 -2.85 11.93 -6.92
CA THR A 46 -3.97 12.79 -7.35
C THR A 46 -5.13 12.69 -6.37
N PRO A 47 -5.88 13.77 -6.10
CA PRO A 47 -7.10 13.72 -5.30
C PRO A 47 -8.08 12.64 -5.79
N GLU A 48 -8.19 12.46 -7.10
CA GLU A 48 -9.05 11.47 -7.75
C GLU A 48 -8.62 10.04 -7.45
N SER A 49 -7.31 9.75 -7.39
CA SER A 49 -6.83 8.43 -6.95
C SER A 49 -7.17 8.11 -5.50
N ALA A 50 -7.12 9.12 -4.61
CA ALA A 50 -7.51 8.96 -3.22
C ALA A 50 -9.02 8.70 -3.09
N VAL A 51 -9.86 9.46 -3.81
CA VAL A 51 -11.31 9.25 -3.84
C VAL A 51 -11.65 7.85 -4.36
N ARG A 52 -11.09 7.45 -5.51
CA ARG A 52 -11.32 6.12 -6.09
C ARG A 52 -10.91 5.00 -5.15
N ALA A 53 -9.79 5.15 -4.43
CA ALA A 53 -9.37 4.16 -3.44
C ALA A 53 -10.43 3.98 -2.34
N LEU A 54 -10.97 5.07 -1.80
CA LEU A 54 -12.01 5.03 -0.77
C LEU A 54 -13.32 4.44 -1.30
N GLU A 55 -13.74 4.81 -2.51
CA GLU A 55 -14.93 4.26 -3.17
C GLU A 55 -14.80 2.76 -3.46
N ALA A 56 -13.58 2.31 -3.77
CA ALA A 56 -13.24 0.89 -3.97
C ALA A 56 -13.10 0.10 -2.66
N GLY A 57 -13.32 0.72 -1.49
CA GLY A 57 -13.32 0.06 -0.19
C GLY A 57 -12.00 0.14 0.59
N ALA A 58 -11.04 0.99 0.18
CA ALA A 58 -9.91 1.31 1.03
C ALA A 58 -10.37 2.06 2.29
N VAL A 59 -9.78 1.73 3.43
CA VAL A 59 -10.13 2.36 4.70
C VAL A 59 -9.28 3.60 4.91
N LYS A 60 -9.92 4.77 4.99
CA LYS A 60 -9.24 6.01 5.35
C LYS A 60 -8.73 5.95 6.78
N THR A 61 -7.46 6.27 6.98
CA THR A 61 -6.86 6.35 8.31
C THR A 61 -5.77 7.43 8.37
N SER A 62 -5.05 7.53 9.50
CA SER A 62 -3.93 8.45 9.63
C SER A 62 -2.60 7.75 9.33
N SER A 63 -1.58 8.51 8.92
CA SER A 63 -0.23 7.95 8.71
C SER A 63 0.32 7.30 9.99
N LYS A 64 -0.02 7.83 11.18
CA LYS A 64 0.33 7.21 12.48
C LYS A 64 -0.25 5.81 12.63
N HIS A 65 -1.49 5.62 12.16
CA HIS A 65 -2.14 4.32 12.24
C HIS A 65 -1.60 3.34 11.18
N ILE A 66 -1.26 3.83 9.98
CA ILE A 66 -0.54 3.05 8.97
C ILE A 66 0.76 2.48 9.54
N VAL A 67 1.57 3.31 10.20
CA VAL A 67 2.81 2.86 10.86
C VAL A 67 2.53 1.77 11.88
N ARG A 68 1.47 1.91 12.69
CA ARG A 68 1.09 0.89 13.67
C ARG A 68 0.68 -0.43 13.01
N ILE A 69 -0.13 -0.39 11.94
CA ILE A 69 -0.52 -1.58 11.17
C ILE A 69 0.73 -2.29 10.65
N ILE A 70 1.70 -1.56 10.12
CA ILE A 70 2.96 -2.11 9.63
C ILE A 70 3.76 -2.77 10.76
N GLN A 71 3.89 -2.08 11.90
CA GLN A 71 4.60 -2.61 13.07
C GLN A 71 3.96 -3.88 13.64
N ASP A 72 2.63 -3.93 13.65
CA ASP A 72 1.86 -5.10 14.09
C ASP A 72 1.94 -6.26 13.08
N ASN A 73 2.42 -6.01 11.84
CA ASN A 73 2.52 -6.99 10.76
C ASN A 73 3.93 -6.99 10.12
N PRO A 74 4.99 -7.40 10.84
CA PRO A 74 6.38 -7.30 10.36
C PRO A 74 6.68 -8.21 9.16
N HIS A 75 5.83 -9.20 8.88
CA HIS A 75 5.96 -10.02 7.66
C HIS A 75 5.62 -9.23 6.38
N LEU A 76 4.97 -8.08 6.49
CA LEU A 76 4.75 -7.14 5.38
C LEU A 76 6.00 -6.31 5.08
N THR A 77 6.96 -6.28 6.00
CA THR A 77 8.17 -5.48 5.92
C THR A 77 9.37 -6.33 5.53
N HIS A 78 9.36 -6.92 4.34
CA HIS A 78 10.55 -7.47 3.71
C HIS A 78 10.31 -7.52 2.19
N VAL A 79 10.86 -6.58 1.43
CA VAL A 79 11.28 -6.91 0.06
C VAL A 79 12.51 -7.78 0.28
N GLY A 80 12.39 -9.10 0.07
CA GLY A 80 13.45 -10.05 0.33
C GLY A 80 14.77 -9.54 -0.24
N HIS A 81 15.69 -9.18 0.63
CA HIS A 81 17.10 -9.13 0.31
C HIS A 81 17.60 -10.57 0.44
N ASP A 82 17.14 -11.45 -0.46
CA ASP A 82 17.83 -12.72 -0.66
C ASP A 82 19.15 -12.36 -1.35
N GLY A 83 20.14 -12.11 -0.51
CA GLY A 83 21.52 -12.06 -0.94
C GLY A 83 21.90 -13.41 -1.53
N ARG A 84 22.39 -13.37 -2.78
CA ARG A 84 23.08 -14.45 -3.51
C ARG A 84 22.20 -15.63 -3.92
N LEU A 85 22.11 -15.88 -5.23
CA LEU A 85 23.12 -16.65 -5.98
C LEU A 85 23.32 -16.03 -7.37
#